data_AF-R7XXW8-F1
#
_entry.id   AF-R7XXW8-F1
#
_cell.length_a   1.000
_cell.length_b   1.000
_cell.length_c   1.000
_cell.angle_alpha   90.00
_cell.angle_beta   90.00
_cell.angle_gamma   90.00
#
_symmetry.space_group_name_H-M   'P 1'
#
loop_
_entity.id
_entity.type
_entity.pdbx_description
1 polymer ?
#
loop_
_entity_poly.entity_id
_entity_poly.type
_entity_poly.pdbx_seq_one_letter_code
_entity_poly.pdbx_strand_id
1 'polypeptide(L)'
;MRLRRDVDALCPTPRHRDVPGSLQAARAHCREQLEEAGWTAEERVFRPRPALRLSDAGHPVSPLAMRWMSDLEGVNLLATPPGHPGHQAGDVLLMAHLDTVRCSTGADDNASGVAVTLEVARQLRGRDHRVVIALVDLEELWHLGSRELARTLPHPGLVVCLDAVIGP
;
A
#
# COMPACT_ATOMS: atom_id res chain seq x y z
N MET A 1 12.64 -11.75 14.04
CA MET A 1 11.72 -10.69 14.55
C MET A 1 10.54 -10.55 13.58
N ARG A 2 9.35 -10.13 14.06
CA ARG A 2 8.10 -10.09 13.25
C ARG A 2 8.20 -9.20 12.01
N LEU A 3 8.71 -7.97 12.16
CA LEU A 3 8.95 -7.03 11.06
C LEU A 3 9.75 -7.67 9.92
N ARG A 4 10.87 -8.34 10.27
CA ARG A 4 11.72 -9.00 9.27
C ARG A 4 10.98 -10.09 8.51
N ARG A 5 10.12 -10.86 9.20
CA ARG A 5 9.29 -11.90 8.59
C ARG A 5 8.29 -11.32 7.59
N ASP A 6 7.67 -10.19 7.92
CA ASP A 6 6.74 -9.50 6.99
C ASP A 6 7.49 -8.98 5.76
N VAL A 7 8.68 -8.37 5.94
CA VAL A 7 9.53 -7.95 4.81
C VAL A 7 9.91 -9.14 3.94
N ASP A 8 10.39 -10.24 4.53
CA ASP A 8 10.79 -11.43 3.78
C ASP A 8 9.60 -12.06 3.03
N ALA A 9 8.39 -12.04 3.60
CA ALA A 9 7.17 -12.52 2.94
C ALA A 9 6.73 -11.66 1.75
N LEU A 10 7.03 -10.35 1.79
CA LEU A 10 6.69 -9.40 0.73
C LEU A 10 7.75 -9.30 -0.38
N CYS A 11 8.96 -9.84 -0.16
CA CYS A 11 10.09 -9.73 -1.08
C CYS A 11 10.48 -10.98 -1.91
N PRO A 12 9.67 -12.06 -2.07
CA PRO A 12 10.11 -13.18 -2.91
C PRO A 12 10.21 -12.81 -4.40
N THR A 13 9.40 -11.85 -4.85
CA THR A 13 9.40 -11.28 -6.21
C THR A 13 8.97 -9.80 -6.15
N PRO A 14 9.23 -9.00 -7.21
CA PRO A 14 8.66 -7.66 -7.34
C PRO A 14 7.13 -7.69 -7.25
N ARG A 15 6.56 -6.76 -6.48
CA ARG A 15 5.11 -6.58 -6.32
C ARG A 15 4.63 -5.59 -7.36
N HIS A 16 4.60 -6.04 -8.62
CA HIS A 16 4.40 -5.18 -9.78
C HIS A 16 3.34 -5.77 -10.72
N ARG A 17 2.54 -4.92 -11.37
CA ARG A 17 1.41 -5.37 -12.22
C ARG A 17 1.79 -6.34 -13.34
N ASP A 18 3.00 -6.21 -13.87
CA ASP A 18 3.50 -7.11 -14.92
C ASP A 18 4.08 -8.43 -14.38
N VAL A 19 4.10 -8.65 -13.07
CA VAL A 19 4.49 -9.92 -12.44
C VAL A 19 3.21 -10.61 -11.98
N PRO A 20 2.71 -11.62 -12.73
CA PRO A 20 1.39 -12.21 -12.48
C PRO A 20 1.23 -12.70 -11.04
N GLY A 21 0.12 -12.29 -10.40
CA GLY A 21 -0.24 -12.72 -9.05
C GLY A 21 0.58 -12.09 -7.91
N SER A 22 1.66 -11.35 -8.18
CA SER A 22 2.54 -10.79 -7.14
C SER A 22 1.81 -9.85 -6.18
N LEU A 23 1.11 -8.85 -6.73
CA LEU A 23 0.31 -7.88 -5.97
C LEU A 23 -0.86 -8.55 -5.24
N GLN A 24 -1.49 -9.57 -5.85
CA GLN A 24 -2.56 -10.32 -5.21
C GLN A 24 -2.05 -11.11 -4.00
N ALA A 25 -0.90 -11.77 -4.14
CA ALA A 25 -0.26 -12.50 -3.04
C ALA A 25 0.17 -11.55 -1.91
N ALA A 26 0.74 -10.39 -2.26
CA ALA A 26 1.11 -9.37 -1.28
C ALA A 26 -0.11 -8.83 -0.52
N ARG A 27 -1.23 -8.54 -1.21
CA ARG A 27 -2.49 -8.14 -0.56
C ARG A 27 -3.07 -9.24 0.31
N ALA A 28 -2.99 -10.50 -0.13
CA ALA A 28 -3.47 -11.64 0.66
C ALA A 28 -2.69 -11.78 1.98
N HIS A 29 -1.36 -11.69 1.94
CA HIS A 29 -0.51 -11.68 3.14
C HIS A 29 -0.89 -10.52 4.08
N CYS A 30 -1.03 -9.31 3.54
CA CYS A 30 -1.37 -8.14 4.35
C CYS A 30 -2.78 -8.26 4.96
N ARG A 31 -3.76 -8.73 4.20
CA ARG A 31 -5.12 -8.99 4.70
C ARG A 31 -5.08 -9.97 5.86
N GLU A 32 -4.42 -11.12 5.69
CA GLU A 32 -4.32 -12.15 6.71
C GLU A 32 -3.72 -11.56 8.01
N GLN A 33 -2.61 -10.82 7.90
CA GLN A 33 -1.96 -10.20 9.07
C GLN A 33 -2.83 -9.14 9.76
N LEU A 34 -3.62 -8.37 9.01
CA LEU A 34 -4.54 -7.38 9.55
C LEU A 34 -5.74 -8.04 10.25
N GLU A 35 -6.33 -9.05 9.62
CA GLU A 35 -7.47 -9.81 10.16
C GLU A 35 -7.08 -10.61 11.41
N GLU A 36 -5.89 -11.22 11.44
CA GLU A 36 -5.32 -11.85 12.65
C GLU A 36 -5.12 -10.84 13.79
N ALA A 37 -4.85 -9.58 13.47
CA ALA A 37 -4.76 -8.49 14.43
C ALA A 37 -6.14 -7.96 14.87
N GLY A 38 -7.24 -8.44 14.29
CA GLY A 38 -8.62 -8.08 14.62
C GLY A 38 -9.18 -6.91 13.80
N TRP A 39 -8.51 -6.52 12.72
CA TRP A 39 -8.97 -5.46 11.81
C TRP A 39 -9.86 -6.03 10.71
N THR A 40 -10.76 -5.22 10.17
CA THR A 40 -11.54 -5.57 8.98
C THR A 40 -10.88 -4.96 7.74
N ALA A 41 -10.42 -5.78 6.81
CA ALA A 41 -9.70 -5.35 5.61
C ALA A 41 -10.54 -5.48 4.33
N GLU A 42 -10.58 -4.41 3.53
CA GLU A 42 -11.36 -4.31 2.29
C GLU A 42 -10.46 -3.91 1.11
N GLU A 43 -10.58 -4.63 -0.02
CA GLU A 43 -9.95 -4.24 -1.28
C GLU A 43 -10.81 -3.21 -2.01
N ARG A 44 -10.20 -2.09 -2.39
CA ARG A 44 -10.81 -0.99 -3.15
C ARG A 44 -10.17 -0.94 -4.53
N VAL A 45 -10.87 -1.48 -5.52
CA VAL A 45 -10.45 -1.43 -6.93
C VAL A 45 -10.67 -0.03 -7.48
N PHE A 46 -9.70 0.49 -8.24
CA PHE A 46 -9.81 1.77 -8.92
C PHE A 46 -9.16 1.74 -10.30
N ARG A 47 -9.63 2.64 -11.18
CA ARG A 47 -9.16 2.76 -12.56
C ARG A 47 -8.71 4.18 -12.85
N PRO A 48 -7.40 4.45 -12.86
CA PRO A 48 -6.87 5.75 -13.24
C PRO A 48 -7.27 6.16 -14.65
N ARG A 49 -7.43 7.46 -14.87
CA ARG A 49 -7.69 7.98 -16.22
C ARG A 49 -6.49 7.68 -17.14
N PRO A 50 -6.75 7.39 -18.43
CA PRO A 50 -5.72 7.29 -19.45
C PRO A 50 -4.83 8.52 -19.46
N ALA A 51 -3.51 8.31 -19.41
CA ALA A 51 -2.55 9.40 -19.43
C ALA A 51 -1.17 8.92 -19.88
N LEU A 52 -0.37 9.89 -20.28
CA LEU A 52 1.06 9.72 -20.49
C LEU A 52 1.76 9.72 -19.11
N ARG A 53 2.50 8.65 -18.78
CA ARG A 53 3.12 8.45 -17.45
C ARG A 53 4.53 7.91 -17.58
N LEU A 54 5.40 8.28 -16.64
CA LEU A 54 6.71 7.65 -16.50
C LEU A 54 6.53 6.18 -16.11
N SER A 55 7.32 5.29 -16.72
CA SER A 55 7.33 3.87 -16.40
C SER A 55 7.98 3.59 -15.06
N ASP A 56 7.35 2.73 -14.28
CA ASP A 56 7.80 2.08 -13.04
C ASP A 56 8.65 0.82 -13.30
N ALA A 57 9.31 0.75 -14.46
CA ALA A 57 10.21 -0.37 -14.75
C ALA A 57 11.49 -0.32 -13.90
N GLY A 58 11.78 0.81 -13.24
CA GLY A 58 12.95 1.02 -12.38
C GLY A 58 14.27 1.27 -13.12
N HIS A 59 14.20 1.67 -14.39
CA HIS A 59 15.38 2.05 -15.19
C HIS A 59 15.62 3.57 -15.14
N PRO A 60 16.86 4.05 -15.38
CA PRO A 60 17.19 5.47 -15.36
C PRO A 60 16.25 6.30 -16.23
N VAL A 61 15.81 7.44 -15.69
CA VAL A 61 14.80 8.31 -16.29
C VAL A 61 15.25 8.77 -17.69
N SER A 62 14.58 8.27 -18.71
CA SER A 62 14.76 8.63 -20.13
C SER A 62 13.42 9.10 -20.69
N PRO A 63 13.37 10.04 -21.66
CA PRO A 63 12.14 10.39 -22.36
C PRO A 63 11.41 9.18 -22.97
N LEU A 64 12.15 8.12 -23.31
CA LEU A 64 11.61 6.85 -23.82
C LEU A 64 10.91 6.00 -22.75
N ALA A 65 11.08 6.33 -21.47
CA ALA A 65 10.38 5.67 -20.37
C ALA A 65 8.94 6.18 -20.21
N MET A 66 8.56 7.23 -20.94
CA MET A 66 7.21 7.75 -20.95
C MET A 66 6.29 6.85 -21.80
N ARG A 67 5.22 6.33 -21.21
CA ARG A 67 4.28 5.43 -21.88
C ARG A 67 2.85 5.93 -21.77
N TRP A 68 2.10 5.80 -22.86
CA TRP A 68 0.66 5.95 -22.81
C TRP A 68 0.05 4.73 -22.12
N MET A 69 -0.72 4.95 -21.06
CA MET A 69 -1.37 3.88 -20.29
C MET A 69 -2.88 4.15 -20.27
N SER A 70 -3.66 3.31 -20.96
CA SER A 70 -5.12 3.43 -21.06
C SER A 70 -5.88 2.49 -20.13
N ASP A 71 -5.32 1.31 -19.85
CA ASP A 71 -6.02 0.21 -19.19
C ASP A 71 -5.30 -0.18 -17.90
N LEU A 72 -5.17 0.80 -17.00
CA LEU A 72 -4.57 0.60 -15.69
C LEU A 72 -5.66 0.35 -14.65
N GLU A 73 -5.46 -0.66 -13.83
CA GLU A 73 -6.28 -0.98 -12.67
C GLU A 73 -5.36 -1.16 -11.47
N GLY A 74 -5.73 -0.58 -10.34
CA GLY A 74 -5.02 -0.73 -9.08
C GLY A 74 -5.98 -1.15 -7.97
N VAL A 75 -5.43 -1.70 -6.90
CA VAL A 75 -6.22 -2.16 -5.76
C VAL A 75 -5.60 -1.74 -4.44
N ASN A 76 -6.21 -0.76 -3.78
CA ASN A 76 -5.83 -0.37 -2.42
C ASN A 76 -6.42 -1.36 -1.41
N LEU A 77 -5.70 -1.66 -0.32
CA LEU A 77 -6.22 -2.40 0.82
C LEU A 77 -6.47 -1.42 1.98
N LEU A 78 -7.73 -1.23 2.35
CA LEU A 78 -8.12 -0.39 3.47
C LEU A 78 -8.50 -1.26 4.67
N ALA A 79 -7.94 -1.00 5.85
CA ALA A 79 -8.28 -1.72 7.05
C ALA A 79 -8.77 -0.78 8.16
N THR A 80 -9.87 -1.17 8.80
CA THR A 80 -10.54 -0.40 9.85
C THR A 80 -10.58 -1.21 11.15
N PRO A 81 -10.48 -0.55 12.32
CA PRO A 81 -10.47 -1.25 13.59
C PRO A 81 -11.87 -1.76 13.97
N PRO A 82 -11.93 -2.77 14.85
CA PRO A 82 -13.20 -3.30 15.31
C PRO A 82 -14.00 -2.23 16.05
N GLY A 83 -15.31 -2.14 15.77
CA GLY A 83 -16.19 -1.13 16.36
C GLY A 83 -16.19 0.24 15.67
N HIS A 84 -15.31 0.46 14.68
CA HIS A 84 -15.31 1.68 13.85
C HIS A 84 -15.40 1.32 12.36
N PRO A 85 -16.59 0.93 11.87
CA PRO A 85 -16.76 0.54 10.48
C PRO A 85 -16.56 1.75 9.56
N GLY A 86 -15.56 1.66 8.69
CA GLY A 86 -15.24 2.69 7.71
C GLY A 86 -14.33 3.80 8.24
N HIS A 87 -13.81 4.58 7.31
CA HIS A 87 -13.01 5.78 7.59
C HIS A 87 -13.94 6.99 7.80
N GLN A 88 -13.73 7.75 8.87
CA GLN A 88 -14.49 8.96 9.19
C GLN A 88 -13.62 10.22 9.14
N ALA A 89 -14.27 11.38 9.07
CA ALA A 89 -13.56 12.65 9.15
C ALA A 89 -12.85 12.78 10.50
N GLY A 90 -11.58 13.21 10.46
CA GLY A 90 -10.75 13.37 11.66
C GLY A 90 -10.03 12.10 12.14
N ASP A 91 -10.18 10.97 11.45
CA ASP A 91 -9.39 9.77 11.72
C ASP A 91 -7.90 9.97 11.38
N VAL A 92 -7.05 9.10 11.92
CA VAL A 92 -5.63 9.03 11.56
C VAL A 92 -5.47 8.00 10.46
N LEU A 93 -5.00 8.43 9.28
CA LEU A 93 -4.69 7.53 8.18
C LEU A 93 -3.21 7.13 8.24
N LEU A 94 -2.93 5.87 8.57
CA LEU A 94 -1.59 5.28 8.48
C LEU A 94 -1.45 4.60 7.11
N MET A 95 -0.48 5.03 6.31
CA MET A 95 -0.32 4.55 4.95
C MET A 95 1.10 4.10 4.61
N ALA A 96 1.19 3.10 3.74
CA ALA A 96 2.40 2.66 3.06
C ALA A 96 2.00 2.17 1.66
N HIS A 97 2.89 2.21 0.67
CA HIS A 97 2.56 1.60 -0.62
C HIS A 97 3.02 0.15 -0.69
N LEU A 98 2.25 -0.64 -1.41
CA LEU A 98 2.42 -2.08 -1.52
C LEU A 98 3.14 -2.48 -2.80
N ASP A 99 2.96 -1.71 -3.87
CA ASP A 99 3.63 -1.92 -5.14
C ASP A 99 5.12 -1.60 -5.06
N THR A 100 5.85 -2.11 -6.04
CA THR A 100 7.28 -1.83 -6.24
C THR A 100 7.52 -1.54 -7.70
N VAL A 101 8.64 -0.85 -8.00
CA VAL A 101 9.20 -0.93 -9.35
C VAL A 101 9.46 -2.37 -9.79
N ARG A 102 9.49 -2.60 -11.11
CA ARG A 102 9.66 -3.94 -11.69
C ARG A 102 11.02 -4.59 -11.42
N CYS A 103 12.07 -3.80 -11.26
CA CYS A 103 13.45 -4.29 -11.15
C CYS A 103 13.94 -4.54 -9.71
N SER A 104 13.08 -4.35 -8.71
CA SER A 104 13.39 -4.52 -7.29
C SER A 104 12.29 -5.30 -6.60
N THR A 105 12.65 -6.08 -5.58
CA THR A 105 11.66 -6.70 -4.69
C THR A 105 11.11 -5.69 -3.67
N GLY A 106 11.74 -4.53 -3.54
CA GLY A 106 11.25 -3.41 -2.74
C GLY A 106 11.31 -3.65 -1.24
N ALA A 107 12.43 -4.18 -0.73
CA ALA A 107 12.59 -4.46 0.68
C ALA A 107 12.50 -3.19 1.55
N ASP A 108 13.21 -2.14 1.15
CA ASP A 108 13.11 -0.84 1.80
C ASP A 108 11.97 -0.02 1.20
N ASP A 109 11.81 -0.05 -0.12
CA ASP A 109 10.81 0.67 -0.91
C ASP A 109 9.78 -0.31 -1.55
N ASN A 110 8.70 -0.69 -0.86
CA ASN A 110 8.31 -0.27 0.48
C ASN A 110 7.78 -1.39 1.38
N ALA A 111 8.40 -2.58 1.32
CA ALA A 111 8.05 -3.66 2.25
C ALA A 111 8.32 -3.28 3.72
N SER A 112 9.29 -2.39 3.95
CA SER A 112 9.61 -1.85 5.27
C SER A 112 8.42 -1.09 5.90
N GLY A 113 7.83 -0.14 5.17
CA GLY A 113 6.70 0.65 5.64
C GLY A 113 5.44 -0.20 5.82
N VAL A 114 5.22 -1.17 4.93
CA VAL A 114 4.15 -2.16 5.08
C VAL A 114 4.36 -2.98 6.36
N ALA A 115 5.56 -3.50 6.62
CA ALA A 115 5.85 -4.29 7.81
C ALA A 115 5.62 -3.48 9.10
N VAL A 116 6.04 -2.21 9.14
CA VAL A 116 5.77 -1.32 10.28
C VAL A 116 4.26 -1.10 10.46
N THR A 117 3.52 -0.91 9.36
CA THR A 117 2.06 -0.75 9.39
C THR A 117 1.36 -1.98 9.98
N LEU A 118 1.77 -3.18 9.57
CA LEU A 118 1.25 -4.44 10.12
C LEU A 118 1.60 -4.59 11.61
N GLU A 119 2.79 -4.17 12.04
CA GLU A 119 3.14 -4.19 13.45
C GLU A 119 2.33 -3.20 14.28
N VAL A 120 2.07 -1.99 13.77
CA VAL A 120 1.18 -1.03 14.43
C VAL A 120 -0.22 -1.63 14.59
N ALA A 121 -0.76 -2.30 13.57
CA ALA A 121 -2.05 -2.98 13.65
C ALA A 121 -2.09 -4.00 14.81
N ARG A 122 -1.02 -4.79 14.96
CA ARG A 122 -0.87 -5.78 16.03
C ARG A 122 -0.76 -5.13 17.42
N GLN A 123 -0.03 -4.02 17.54
CA GLN A 123 0.16 -3.31 18.81
C GLN A 123 -1.11 -2.57 19.29
N LEU A 124 -1.94 -2.14 18.34
CA LEU A 124 -3.21 -1.46 18.61
C LEU A 124 -4.37 -2.41 18.93
N ARG A 125 -4.19 -3.73 18.77
CA ARG A 125 -5.21 -4.73 19.06
C ARG A 125 -5.80 -4.56 20.46
N GLY A 126 -7.13 -4.44 20.53
CA GLY A 126 -7.87 -4.31 21.78
C GLY A 126 -7.74 -2.94 22.46
N ARG A 127 -7.16 -1.95 21.79
CA ARG A 127 -7.09 -0.56 22.28
C ARG A 127 -8.16 0.28 21.60
N ASP A 128 -8.61 1.33 22.28
CA ASP A 128 -9.47 2.36 21.67
C ASP A 128 -8.60 3.35 20.88
N HIS A 129 -8.87 3.49 19.58
CA HIS A 129 -8.14 4.37 18.67
C HIS A 129 -8.96 4.67 17.41
N ARG A 130 -8.55 5.71 16.69
CA ARG A 130 -9.16 6.15 15.41
C ARG A 130 -8.22 6.01 14.22
N VAL A 131 -7.27 5.08 14.31
CA VAL A 131 -6.35 4.75 13.21
C VAL A 131 -7.07 3.90 12.16
N VAL A 132 -6.95 4.30 10.90
CA VAL A 132 -7.31 3.54 9.70
C VAL A 132 -6.03 3.26 8.93
N ILE A 133 -5.88 2.04 8.42
CA ILE A 133 -4.71 1.62 7.65
C ILE A 133 -5.03 1.61 6.16
N ALA A 134 -4.15 2.16 5.33
CA ALA A 134 -4.23 2.09 3.88
C ALA A 134 -2.92 1.58 3.28
N LEU A 135 -2.96 0.39 2.67
CA LEU A 135 -1.89 -0.08 1.82
C LEU A 135 -2.26 0.25 0.38
N VAL A 136 -1.54 1.21 -0.22
CA VAL A 136 -1.89 1.76 -1.53
C VAL A 136 -1.15 1.06 -2.66
N ASP A 137 -1.78 0.97 -3.82
CA ASP A 137 -1.22 0.39 -5.04
C ASP A 137 -0.90 1.50 -6.06
N LEU A 138 -0.03 1.20 -7.02
CA LEU A 138 0.40 2.11 -8.08
C LEU A 138 0.99 3.43 -7.56
N GLU A 139 1.73 3.40 -6.45
CA GLU A 139 2.50 4.54 -5.97
C GLU A 139 3.61 4.90 -6.97
N GLU A 140 4.32 3.88 -7.43
CA GLU A 140 5.47 3.96 -8.35
C GLU A 140 5.05 4.50 -9.72
N LEU A 141 3.73 4.50 -9.98
CA LEU A 141 3.08 5.11 -11.14
C LEU A 141 2.41 6.46 -10.81
N TRP A 142 3.10 7.36 -10.12
CA TRP A 142 2.59 8.71 -9.80
C TRP A 142 1.49 8.74 -8.74
N HIS A 143 1.66 7.95 -7.69
CA HIS A 143 0.89 8.01 -6.45
C HIS A 143 -0.60 7.76 -6.71
N LEU A 144 -0.92 6.87 -7.64
CA LEU A 144 -2.30 6.74 -8.15
C LEU A 144 -3.25 6.21 -7.10
N GLY A 145 -2.84 5.22 -6.31
CA GLY A 145 -3.66 4.67 -5.23
C GLY A 145 -3.98 5.71 -4.15
N SER A 146 -2.99 6.48 -3.69
CA SER A 146 -3.20 7.51 -2.67
C SER A 146 -4.01 8.70 -3.19
N ARG A 147 -3.85 9.08 -4.46
CA ARG A 147 -4.69 10.10 -5.12
C ARG A 147 -6.15 9.67 -5.23
N GLU A 148 -6.40 8.38 -5.43
CA GLU A 148 -7.77 7.86 -5.41
C GLU A 148 -8.37 7.91 -4.00
N LEU A 149 -7.61 7.50 -2.98
CA LEU A 149 -8.08 7.59 -1.59
C LEU A 149 -8.37 9.04 -1.18
N ALA A 150 -7.53 9.99 -1.56
CA ALA A 150 -7.74 11.40 -1.29
C ALA A 150 -9.03 11.97 -1.91
N ARG A 151 -9.57 11.32 -2.95
CA ARG A 151 -10.85 11.71 -3.59
C ARG A 151 -12.06 11.03 -2.98
N THR A 152 -11.89 9.85 -2.41
CA THR A 152 -12.99 8.94 -2.05
C THR A 152 -13.19 8.80 -0.55
N LEU A 153 -12.13 8.98 0.25
CA LEU A 153 -12.22 8.95 1.70
C LEU A 153 -12.64 10.33 2.27
N PRO A 154 -13.37 10.34 3.39
CA PRO A 154 -13.49 11.55 4.20
C PRO A 154 -12.12 12.13 4.57
N HIS A 155 -12.05 13.43 4.86
CA HIS A 155 -10.78 14.08 5.18
C HIS A 155 -10.20 13.57 6.51
N PRO A 156 -9.02 12.93 6.52
CA PRO A 156 -8.37 12.52 7.76
C PRO A 156 -7.91 13.74 8.55
N GLY A 157 -7.82 13.61 9.87
CA GLY A 157 -7.25 14.64 10.75
C GLY A 157 -5.72 14.65 10.72
N LEU A 158 -5.12 13.48 10.44
CA LEU A 158 -3.68 13.29 10.28
C LEU A 158 -3.42 12.16 9.28
N VAL A 159 -2.40 12.35 8.43
CA VAL A 159 -1.87 11.29 7.58
C VAL A 159 -0.44 11.00 8.01
N VAL A 160 -0.13 9.74 8.29
CA VAL A 160 1.22 9.24 8.55
C VAL A 160 1.59 8.34 7.37
N CYS A 161 2.52 8.80 6.53
CA CYS A 161 3.06 8.02 5.42
C CYS A 161 4.38 7.37 5.83
N LEU A 162 4.47 6.05 5.67
CA LEU A 162 5.67 5.26 5.92
C LEU A 162 6.25 4.80 4.59
N ASP A 163 7.45 5.29 4.29
CA ASP A 163 8.17 5.01 3.05
C ASP A 163 9.68 4.99 3.33
N ALA A 164 10.37 3.95 2.85
CA ALA A 164 11.79 3.68 3.08
C ALA A 164 12.22 3.84 4.56
N VAL A 165 11.68 2.99 5.45
CA VAL A 165 11.84 3.13 6.91
C VAL A 165 12.92 2.23 7.52
N ILE A 166 13.74 1.56 6.71
CA ILE A 166 14.95 0.87 7.19
C ILE A 166 16.15 1.76 6.89
N GLY A 167 16.97 2.05 7.90
CA GLY A 167 18.20 2.83 7.72
C GLY A 167 19.19 2.14 6.76
N PRO A 168 20.11 2.90 6.15
CA PRO A 168 21.15 2.36 5.28
C PRO A 168 22.10 1.40 5.99
#